data_AF-A0A5S9F1Q8-F1
#
_entry.id   AF-A0A5S9F1Q8-F1
#
_cell.length_a   1.000
_cell.length_b   1.000
_cell.length_c   1.000
_cell.angle_alpha   90.00
_cell.angle_beta   90.00
_cell.angle_gamma   90.00
#
_symmetry.space_group_name_H-M   'P 1'
#
loop_
_entity.id
_entity.type
_entity.pdbx_description
1 polymer ?
#
loop_
_entity_poly.entity_id
_entity_poly.type
_entity_poly.pdbx_seq_one_letter_code
_entity_poly.pdbx_strand_id
1 'polypeptide(L)'
;MDINQKFIDCALQQKYITLKHVQECKEIQQNFPTMSIEQILVTHGFLDESKCKIIRAILKYKNEELGEELDTSVKRKRDRDVADALLQSGIVTKDDILKLVALQKQLKKEGMSYPLINVVIAKHVLWENGEWENWFELSKTEMYKEIIFVIATGSHSGKSFYINKEELLLKFLSNGDWTIGRFANTNKIVVEDSTVSRVHAKFAFDGHKCTVADMMSSLGIYVNEEKTKKKQLQNNDILRVGPKQFKIKVR
;
A
#
# COMPACT_ATOMS: atom_id res chain seq x y z
N MET A 1 -12.47 -8.47 -19.96
CA MET A 1 -11.32 -7.54 -19.94
C MET A 1 -10.04 -8.38 -19.93
N ASP A 2 -9.14 -8.15 -20.88
CA ASP A 2 -7.96 -8.99 -21.11
C ASP A 2 -7.01 -9.03 -19.88
N ILE A 3 -6.47 -10.23 -19.61
CA ILE A 3 -5.52 -10.50 -18.53
C ILE A 3 -4.21 -9.74 -18.78
N ASN A 4 -3.74 -9.67 -20.03
CA ASN A 4 -2.51 -8.93 -20.36
C ASN A 4 -2.69 -7.42 -20.13
N GLN A 5 -3.83 -6.86 -20.51
CA GLN A 5 -4.12 -5.45 -20.26
C GLN A 5 -4.19 -5.15 -18.75
N LYS A 6 -4.88 -5.98 -17.94
CA LYS A 6 -4.86 -5.86 -16.46
C LYS A 6 -3.43 -5.89 -15.89
N PHE A 7 -2.54 -6.72 -16.45
CA PHE A 7 -1.13 -6.79 -16.05
C PHE A 7 -0.36 -5.53 -16.40
N ILE A 8 -0.47 -5.03 -17.64
CA ILE A 8 0.13 -3.77 -18.08
C ILE A 8 -0.34 -2.60 -17.20
N ASP A 9 -1.64 -2.48 -16.96
CA ASP A 9 -2.23 -1.39 -16.18
C ASP A 9 -1.68 -1.40 -14.75
N CYS A 10 -1.59 -2.58 -14.13
CA CYS A 10 -1.02 -2.73 -12.80
C CYS A 10 0.49 -2.39 -12.78
N ALA A 11 1.26 -2.87 -13.76
CA ALA A 11 2.70 -2.62 -13.87
C ALA A 11 3.04 -1.14 -14.10
N LEU A 12 2.24 -0.44 -14.92
CA LEU A 12 2.32 1.01 -15.12
C LEU A 12 1.94 1.77 -13.84
N GLN A 13 0.87 1.36 -13.14
CA GLN A 13 0.48 1.96 -11.85
C GLN A 13 1.58 1.82 -10.77
N GLN A 14 2.26 0.68 -10.72
CA GLN A 14 3.42 0.48 -9.82
C GLN A 14 4.70 1.19 -10.30
N LYS A 15 4.68 1.82 -11.48
CA LYS A 15 5.86 2.43 -12.14
C LYS A 15 7.01 1.45 -12.40
N TYR A 16 6.72 0.15 -12.43
CA TYR A 16 7.72 -0.88 -12.71
C TYR A 16 8.11 -0.93 -14.19
N ILE A 17 7.20 -0.48 -15.07
CA ILE A 17 7.42 -0.32 -16.51
C ILE A 17 6.99 1.08 -16.95
N THR A 18 7.45 1.51 -18.13
CA THR A 18 7.06 2.78 -18.76
C THR A 18 6.14 2.55 -19.96
N LEU A 19 5.46 3.60 -20.44
CA LEU A 19 4.70 3.53 -21.69
C LEU A 19 5.60 3.15 -22.89
N LYS A 20 6.87 3.54 -22.86
CA LYS A 20 7.87 3.14 -23.87
C LYS A 20 8.11 1.62 -23.85
N HIS A 21 8.31 1.03 -22.66
CA HIS A 21 8.46 -0.43 -22.53
C HIS A 21 7.18 -1.16 -23.01
N VAL A 22 5.99 -0.59 -22.79
CA VAL A 22 4.73 -1.16 -23.29
C VAL A 22 4.62 -1.10 -24.82
N GLN A 23 5.15 -0.05 -25.46
CA GLN A 23 5.23 0.04 -26.92
C GLN A 23 6.22 -1.01 -27.47
N GLU A 24 7.45 -1.03 -26.95
CA GLU A 24 8.49 -1.99 -27.31
C GLU A 24 8.01 -3.44 -27.13
N CYS A 25 7.34 -3.77 -26.02
CA CYS A 25 6.76 -5.09 -25.82
C CYS A 25 5.64 -5.45 -26.81
N LYS A 26 4.84 -4.50 -27.26
CA LYS A 26 3.80 -4.74 -28.28
C LYS A 26 4.40 -4.96 -29.66
N GLU A 27 5.49 -4.28 -29.99
CA GLU A 27 6.27 -4.50 -31.23
C GLU A 27 6.94 -5.89 -31.20
N ILE A 28 7.53 -6.29 -30.08
CA ILE A 28 8.08 -7.64 -29.90
C ILE A 28 6.96 -8.69 -30.00
N GLN A 29 5.78 -8.44 -29.42
CA GLN A 29 4.65 -9.38 -29.48
C GLN A 29 4.10 -9.59 -30.89
N GLN A 30 4.20 -8.60 -31.79
CA GLN A 30 3.84 -8.79 -33.20
C GLN A 30 4.75 -9.81 -33.90
N ASN A 31 6.03 -9.87 -33.52
CA ASN A 31 7.00 -10.84 -34.03
C ASN A 31 6.91 -12.20 -33.31
N PHE A 32 6.45 -12.22 -32.04
CA PHE A 32 6.30 -13.42 -31.22
C PHE A 32 4.88 -13.53 -30.63
N PRO A 33 3.84 -13.79 -31.46
CA PRO A 33 2.44 -13.72 -31.05
C PRO A 33 2.00 -14.78 -30.02
N THR A 34 2.82 -15.82 -29.80
CA THR A 34 2.59 -16.85 -28.78
C THR A 34 3.12 -16.47 -27.39
N MET A 35 3.94 -15.42 -27.28
CA MET A 35 4.44 -14.95 -25.98
C MET A 35 3.46 -13.99 -25.32
N SER A 36 3.26 -14.15 -24.00
CA SER A 36 2.51 -13.18 -23.22
C SER A 36 3.32 -11.90 -23.01
N ILE A 37 2.64 -10.77 -22.78
CA ILE A 37 3.33 -9.49 -22.53
C ILE A 37 4.19 -9.57 -21.26
N GLU A 38 3.76 -10.36 -20.27
CA GLU A 38 4.55 -10.66 -19.07
C GLU A 38 5.85 -11.40 -19.41
N GLN A 39 5.81 -12.43 -20.25
CA GLN A 39 7.01 -13.15 -20.69
C GLN A 39 7.97 -12.24 -21.44
N ILE A 40 7.46 -11.39 -22.34
CA ILE A 40 8.28 -10.44 -23.09
C ILE A 40 8.96 -9.44 -22.14
N LEU A 41 8.20 -8.86 -21.20
CA LEU A 41 8.70 -7.92 -20.19
C LEU A 41 9.83 -8.51 -19.34
N VAL A 42 9.74 -9.78 -18.95
CA VAL A 42 10.79 -10.49 -18.20
C VAL A 42 11.99 -10.82 -19.07
N THR A 43 11.78 -11.48 -20.22
CA THR A 43 12.86 -11.95 -21.10
C THR A 43 13.72 -10.81 -21.65
N HIS A 44 13.14 -9.62 -21.85
CA HIS A 44 13.85 -8.44 -22.36
C HIS A 44 14.33 -7.49 -21.25
N GLY A 45 14.23 -7.88 -19.97
CA GLY A 45 14.77 -7.14 -18.83
C GLY A 45 14.01 -5.85 -18.47
N PHE A 46 12.86 -5.59 -19.08
CA PHE A 46 12.00 -4.44 -18.74
C PHE A 46 11.35 -4.56 -17.36
N LEU A 47 11.22 -5.80 -16.85
CA LEU A 47 10.58 -6.13 -15.58
C LEU A 47 11.25 -7.36 -14.97
N ASP A 48 11.74 -7.27 -13.73
CA ASP A 48 12.32 -8.44 -13.06
C ASP A 48 11.25 -9.39 -12.47
N GLU A 49 11.62 -10.66 -12.27
CA GLU A 49 10.71 -11.70 -11.80
C GLU A 49 10.15 -11.41 -10.40
N SER A 50 10.86 -10.65 -9.56
CA SER A 50 10.37 -10.22 -8.24
C SER A 50 9.22 -9.21 -8.38
N LYS A 51 9.34 -8.23 -9.26
CA LYS A 51 8.26 -7.29 -9.60
C LYS A 51 7.07 -7.98 -10.27
N CYS A 52 7.29 -8.99 -11.13
CA CYS A 52 6.21 -9.83 -11.68
C CYS A 52 5.41 -10.54 -10.58
N LYS A 53 6.07 -11.16 -9.60
CA LYS A 53 5.40 -11.80 -8.45
C LYS A 53 4.51 -10.81 -7.68
N ILE A 54 4.97 -9.57 -7.49
CA ILE A 54 4.19 -8.51 -6.83
C ILE A 54 2.94 -8.14 -7.65
N ILE A 55 3.08 -7.93 -8.97
CA ILE A 55 1.94 -7.62 -9.84
C ILE A 55 0.90 -8.76 -9.84
N ARG A 56 1.36 -10.02 -9.96
CA ARG A 56 0.49 -11.22 -9.89
C ARG A 56 -0.27 -11.28 -8.55
N ALA A 57 0.39 -10.99 -7.43
CA ALA A 57 -0.25 -10.96 -6.11
C ALA A 57 -1.33 -9.87 -6.00
N ILE A 58 -1.06 -8.66 -6.50
CA ILE A 58 -2.02 -7.54 -6.51
C ILE A 58 -3.25 -7.88 -7.37
N LEU A 59 -3.05 -8.46 -8.57
CA LEU A 59 -4.14 -8.85 -9.47
C LEU A 59 -4.99 -9.99 -8.91
N LYS A 60 -4.35 -10.96 -8.24
CA LYS A 60 -5.05 -12.05 -7.55
C LYS A 60 -5.96 -11.49 -6.46
N TYR A 61 -5.43 -10.59 -5.61
CA TYR A 61 -6.21 -9.94 -4.57
C TYR A 61 -7.42 -9.17 -5.13
N LYS A 62 -7.22 -8.34 -6.16
CA LYS A 62 -8.27 -7.52 -6.78
C LYS A 62 -9.38 -8.31 -7.51
N ASN A 63 -9.14 -9.56 -7.88
CA ASN A 63 -10.20 -10.42 -8.47
C ASN A 63 -10.95 -11.24 -7.38
N GLU A 64 -10.43 -11.36 -6.16
CA GLU A 64 -11.03 -12.15 -5.06
C GLU A 64 -12.09 -11.37 -4.24
N GLU A 65 -12.34 -10.09 -4.52
CA GLU A 65 -13.37 -9.27 -3.82
C GLU A 65 -14.83 -9.55 -4.24
N LEU A 66 -15.07 -10.54 -5.12
CA LEU A 66 -16.42 -10.95 -5.56
C LEU A 66 -16.59 -12.48 -5.51
N GLY A 67 -16.83 -13.01 -4.31
CA GLY A 67 -17.52 -14.29 -4.09
C GLY A 67 -16.69 -15.45 -3.52
N GLU A 68 -17.31 -16.12 -2.55
CA GLU A 68 -17.05 -17.48 -2.02
C GLU A 68 -15.86 -17.73 -1.07
N GLU A 69 -16.07 -18.68 -0.15
CA GLU A 69 -15.07 -19.13 0.82
C GLU A 69 -13.95 -19.93 0.14
N LEU A 70 -12.74 -19.35 0.09
CA LEU A 70 -11.56 -20.03 -0.43
C LEU A 70 -11.30 -21.39 0.22
N ASP A 71 -11.11 -22.44 -0.59
CA ASP A 71 -10.72 -23.77 -0.13
C ASP A 71 -9.41 -23.75 0.69
N THR A 72 -9.37 -24.64 1.68
CA THR A 72 -8.23 -24.94 2.55
C THR A 72 -6.93 -25.22 1.80
N SER A 73 -6.95 -25.82 0.59
CA SER A 73 -5.74 -26.04 -0.21
C SER A 73 -5.16 -24.72 -0.73
N VAL A 74 -6.02 -23.81 -1.18
CA VAL A 74 -5.65 -22.48 -1.71
C VAL A 74 -5.13 -21.58 -0.60
N LYS A 75 -5.77 -21.62 0.59
CA LYS A 75 -5.30 -20.95 1.81
C LYS A 75 -3.86 -21.40 2.18
N ARG A 76 -3.59 -22.71 2.20
CA ARG A 76 -2.25 -23.27 2.51
C ARG A 76 -1.18 -22.90 1.49
N LYS A 77 -1.53 -22.80 0.20
CA LYS A 77 -0.59 -22.34 -0.84
C LYS A 77 -0.22 -20.86 -0.63
N ARG A 78 -1.23 -20.01 -0.39
CA ARG A 78 -1.05 -18.56 -0.14
C ARG A 78 -0.15 -18.28 1.07
N ASP A 79 -0.32 -19.00 2.17
CA ASP A 79 0.54 -18.84 3.35
C ASP A 79 2.00 -19.26 3.09
N ARG A 80 2.23 -20.25 2.23
CA ARG A 80 3.58 -20.65 1.79
C ARG A 80 4.23 -19.60 0.90
N ASP A 81 3.50 -19.13 -0.12
CA ASP A 81 3.98 -18.08 -1.03
C ASP A 81 4.38 -16.80 -0.26
N VAL A 82 3.62 -16.46 0.80
CA VAL A 82 3.94 -15.37 1.75
C VAL A 82 5.21 -15.66 2.55
N ALA A 83 5.35 -16.84 3.14
CA ALA A 83 6.53 -17.21 3.93
C ALA A 83 7.81 -17.14 3.08
N ASP A 84 7.75 -17.65 1.84
CA ASP A 84 8.88 -17.66 0.92
C ASP A 84 9.29 -16.25 0.47
N ALA A 85 8.31 -15.37 0.19
CA ALA A 85 8.58 -13.96 -0.13
C ALA A 85 9.21 -13.20 1.04
N LEU A 86 8.76 -13.45 2.26
CA LEU A 86 9.29 -12.84 3.48
C LEU A 86 10.74 -13.31 3.75
N LEU A 87 11.04 -14.59 3.56
CA LEU A 87 12.42 -15.10 3.65
C LEU A 87 13.33 -14.50 2.56
N GLN A 88 12.84 -14.37 1.32
CA GLN A 88 13.58 -13.76 0.22
C GLN A 88 13.87 -12.27 0.45
N SER A 89 13.07 -11.57 1.26
CA SER A 89 13.30 -10.16 1.61
C SER A 89 14.43 -9.94 2.62
N GLY A 90 14.86 -10.98 3.34
CA GLY A 90 15.85 -10.87 4.44
C GLY A 90 15.34 -10.19 5.71
N ILE A 91 14.08 -9.73 5.75
CA ILE A 91 13.46 -9.04 6.89
C ILE A 91 13.15 -10.00 8.05
N VAL A 92 12.94 -11.29 7.75
CA VAL A 92 12.70 -12.35 8.73
C VAL A 92 13.60 -13.56 8.48
N THR A 93 13.98 -14.23 9.56
CA THR A 93 14.72 -15.49 9.48
C THR A 93 13.79 -16.70 9.32
N LYS A 94 14.38 -17.87 9.02
CA LYS A 94 13.66 -19.16 8.99
C LYS A 94 13.04 -19.50 10.36
N ASP A 95 13.69 -19.11 11.45
CA ASP A 95 13.18 -19.28 12.82
C ASP A 95 11.98 -18.35 13.10
N ASP A 96 12.02 -17.12 12.59
CA ASP A 96 10.90 -16.18 12.70
C ASP A 96 9.63 -16.69 12.00
N ILE A 97 9.78 -17.28 10.81
CA ILE A 97 8.68 -17.93 10.08
C ILE A 97 8.10 -19.12 10.87
N LEU A 98 8.93 -19.95 11.51
CA LEU A 98 8.44 -21.06 12.33
C LEU A 98 7.60 -20.56 13.51
N LYS A 99 8.06 -19.50 14.20
CA LYS A 99 7.32 -18.83 15.28
C LYS A 99 5.98 -18.25 14.79
N LEU A 100 5.98 -17.60 13.63
CA LEU A 100 4.77 -17.04 13.01
C LEU A 100 3.73 -18.11 12.62
N VAL A 101 4.18 -19.23 12.03
CA VAL A 101 3.30 -20.36 11.68
C VAL A 101 2.78 -21.08 12.92
N ALA A 102 3.56 -21.15 14.01
CA ALA A 102 3.10 -21.67 15.29
C ALA A 102 1.97 -20.81 15.88
N LEU A 103 2.17 -19.47 15.92
CA LEU A 103 1.15 -18.51 16.36
C LEU A 103 -0.13 -18.58 15.50
N GLN A 104 0.00 -18.64 14.18
CA GLN A 104 -1.13 -18.80 13.26
C GLN A 104 -1.97 -20.06 13.58
N LYS A 105 -1.31 -21.18 13.91
CA LYS A 105 -1.97 -22.43 14.30
C LYS A 105 -2.65 -22.33 15.67
N GLN A 106 -2.08 -21.57 16.61
CA GLN A 106 -2.68 -21.34 17.92
C GLN A 106 -3.97 -20.51 17.79
N LEU A 107 -3.91 -19.36 17.12
CA LEU A 107 -5.08 -18.49 16.88
C LEU A 107 -6.23 -19.28 16.22
N LYS A 108 -5.91 -20.18 15.29
CA LYS A 108 -6.90 -21.05 14.65
C LYS A 108 -7.60 -22.02 15.62
N LYS A 109 -6.93 -22.50 16.69
CA LYS A 109 -7.57 -23.31 17.75
C LYS A 109 -8.52 -22.49 18.60
N GLU A 110 -8.25 -21.20 18.75
CA GLU A 110 -9.07 -20.22 19.49
C GLU A 110 -10.23 -19.66 18.62
N GLY A 111 -10.51 -20.28 17.47
CA GLY A 111 -11.58 -19.88 16.54
C GLY A 111 -11.19 -18.79 15.52
N MET A 112 -9.97 -18.24 15.62
CA MET A 112 -9.52 -17.10 14.82
C MET A 112 -8.64 -17.52 13.63
N SER A 113 -9.21 -17.53 12.42
CA SER A 113 -8.51 -17.99 11.21
C SER A 113 -7.88 -16.85 10.39
N TYR A 114 -6.66 -16.43 10.75
CA TYR A 114 -5.92 -15.41 9.99
C TYR A 114 -4.91 -15.98 8.97
N PRO A 115 -4.73 -15.36 7.79
CA PRO A 115 -3.61 -15.62 6.90
C PRO A 115 -2.26 -15.27 7.53
N LEU A 116 -1.18 -15.95 7.15
CA LEU A 116 0.15 -15.80 7.76
C LEU A 116 0.68 -14.36 7.66
N ILE A 117 0.39 -13.66 6.56
CA ILE A 117 0.78 -12.26 6.36
C ILE A 117 0.21 -11.32 7.45
N ASN A 118 -1.00 -11.59 7.95
CA ASN A 118 -1.60 -10.78 9.01
C ASN A 118 -0.89 -11.01 10.36
N VAL A 119 -0.41 -12.24 10.59
CA VAL A 119 0.38 -12.60 11.78
C VAL A 119 1.77 -11.96 11.70
N VAL A 120 2.36 -11.87 10.51
CA VAL A 120 3.65 -11.19 10.24
C VAL A 120 3.56 -9.69 10.54
N ILE A 121 2.51 -9.02 10.05
CA ILE A 121 2.27 -7.59 10.30
C ILE A 121 2.14 -7.34 11.81
N ALA A 122 1.36 -8.16 12.53
CA ALA A 122 1.23 -8.05 13.98
C ALA A 122 2.59 -8.19 14.70
N LYS A 123 3.43 -9.17 14.31
CA LYS A 123 4.74 -9.38 14.93
C LYS A 123 5.71 -8.22 14.65
N HIS A 124 5.76 -7.66 13.44
CA HIS A 124 6.73 -6.63 13.09
C HIS A 124 6.41 -5.25 13.67
N VAL A 125 5.13 -4.88 13.76
CA VAL A 125 4.72 -3.60 14.39
C VAL A 125 5.03 -3.58 15.90
N LEU A 126 5.11 -4.76 16.55
CA LEU A 126 5.36 -4.89 17.98
C LEU A 126 6.85 -4.99 18.38
N TRP A 127 7.77 -5.17 17.42
CA TRP A 127 9.18 -5.41 17.76
C TRP A 127 9.89 -4.17 18.34
N GLU A 128 9.40 -2.96 18.08
CA GLU A 128 10.02 -1.73 18.62
C GLU A 128 9.76 -1.50 20.12
N ASN A 129 8.74 -2.14 20.74
CA ASN A 129 8.30 -1.80 22.12
C ASN A 129 8.23 -2.98 23.12
N GLY A 130 8.72 -4.17 22.77
CA GLY A 130 9.18 -5.16 23.77
C GLY A 130 8.16 -5.89 24.66
N GLU A 131 6.85 -5.66 24.56
CA GLU A 131 5.85 -6.33 25.42
C GLU A 131 4.80 -7.12 24.60
N TRP A 132 4.86 -8.45 24.68
CA TRP A 132 3.95 -9.36 23.97
C TRP A 132 2.56 -9.48 24.62
N GLU A 133 2.46 -9.29 25.94
CA GLU A 133 1.27 -9.59 26.72
C GLU A 133 0.10 -8.62 26.43
N ASN A 134 0.41 -7.38 26.05
CA ASN A 134 -0.57 -6.35 25.69
C ASN A 134 -1.36 -6.66 24.38
N TRP A 135 -0.84 -7.49 23.47
CA TRP A 135 -1.50 -7.70 22.16
C TRP A 135 -2.86 -8.40 22.25
N PHE A 136 -3.04 -9.31 23.21
CA PHE A 136 -4.30 -10.06 23.37
C PHE A 136 -5.45 -9.22 23.95
N GLU A 137 -5.14 -8.02 24.47
CA GLU A 137 -6.13 -7.00 24.82
C GLU A 137 -6.26 -5.93 23.72
N LEU A 138 -5.14 -5.43 23.17
CA LEU A 138 -5.16 -4.44 22.08
C LEU A 138 -5.89 -4.93 20.81
N SER A 139 -5.84 -6.23 20.52
CA SER A 139 -6.59 -6.85 19.41
C SER A 139 -8.10 -7.02 19.69
N LYS A 140 -8.53 -6.90 20.95
CA LYS A 140 -9.96 -6.88 21.34
C LYS A 140 -10.56 -5.47 21.38
N THR A 141 -9.72 -4.43 21.49
CA THR A 141 -10.17 -3.03 21.47
C THR A 141 -10.33 -2.47 20.05
N GLU A 142 -11.29 -1.55 19.87
CA GLU A 142 -11.64 -0.85 18.62
C GLU A 142 -10.53 0.10 18.11
N MET A 143 -9.37 -0.43 17.70
CA MET A 143 -8.13 0.36 17.73
C MET A 143 -7.37 0.55 16.41
N TYR A 144 -7.75 -0.08 15.28
CA TYR A 144 -7.18 0.28 13.97
C TYR A 144 -7.94 1.45 13.35
N LYS A 145 -7.28 2.60 13.21
CA LYS A 145 -7.91 3.81 12.70
C LYS A 145 -7.86 3.90 11.17
N GLU A 146 -8.97 4.25 10.54
CA GLU A 146 -9.00 4.67 9.15
C GLU A 146 -8.91 6.21 9.08
N ILE A 147 -8.04 6.72 8.21
CA ILE A 147 -7.93 8.16 7.97
C ILE A 147 -8.39 8.50 6.56
N ILE A 148 -9.41 9.35 6.49
CA ILE A 148 -10.04 9.80 5.27
C ILE A 148 -9.72 11.29 5.07
N PHE A 149 -9.05 11.60 3.97
CA PHE A 149 -8.81 12.97 3.50
C PHE A 149 -9.92 13.34 2.54
N VAL A 150 -10.91 14.10 3.01
CA VAL A 150 -12.03 14.58 2.18
C VAL A 150 -11.70 15.95 1.63
N ILE A 151 -11.66 16.14 0.31
CA ILE A 151 -11.51 17.48 -0.29
C ILE A 151 -12.69 18.34 0.18
N ALA A 152 -12.39 19.47 0.82
CA ALA A 152 -13.40 20.38 1.35
C ALA A 152 -13.86 21.42 0.32
N THR A 153 -12.99 21.83 -0.61
CA THR A 153 -13.19 23.03 -1.45
C THR A 153 -13.02 22.81 -2.96
N GLY A 154 -13.75 23.60 -3.74
CA GLY A 154 -13.69 23.63 -5.21
C GLY A 154 -14.44 22.48 -5.91
N SER A 155 -14.24 22.37 -7.23
CA SER A 155 -14.96 21.46 -8.15
C SER A 155 -14.83 19.95 -7.85
N HIS A 156 -13.97 19.58 -6.90
CA HIS A 156 -13.71 18.19 -6.51
C HIS A 156 -14.09 17.93 -5.04
N SER A 157 -14.84 18.84 -4.40
CA SER A 157 -15.29 18.69 -3.01
C SER A 157 -16.06 17.37 -2.82
N GLY A 158 -15.86 16.73 -1.66
CA GLY A 158 -16.38 15.39 -1.34
C GLY A 158 -15.51 14.22 -1.81
N LYS A 159 -14.62 14.40 -2.81
CA LYS A 159 -13.66 13.35 -3.20
C LYS A 159 -12.78 12.99 -2.00
N SER A 160 -12.63 11.69 -1.75
CA SER A 160 -11.99 11.15 -0.56
C SER A 160 -10.77 10.29 -0.92
N PHE A 161 -9.71 10.40 -0.12
CA PHE A 161 -8.52 9.53 -0.17
C PHE A 161 -8.35 8.85 1.18
N TYR A 162 -7.89 7.59 1.17
CA TYR A 162 -7.85 6.73 2.34
C TYR A 162 -6.42 6.38 2.70
N ILE A 163 -6.12 6.39 4.01
CA ILE A 163 -4.97 5.71 4.62
C ILE A 163 -5.57 4.75 5.63
N ASN A 164 -5.49 3.45 5.32
CA ASN A 164 -6.07 2.35 6.07
C ASN A 164 -5.09 1.16 6.11
N LYS A 165 -5.56 0.01 6.60
CA LYS A 165 -4.75 -1.19 6.80
C LYS A 165 -4.21 -1.77 5.48
N GLU A 166 -5.01 -1.75 4.43
CA GLU A 166 -4.67 -2.23 3.09
C GLU A 166 -3.61 -1.32 2.44
N GLU A 167 -3.76 -0.01 2.58
CA GLU A 167 -2.78 0.97 2.09
C GLU A 167 -1.44 0.88 2.85
N LEU A 168 -1.45 0.52 4.15
CA LEU A 168 -0.22 0.34 4.94
C LEU A 168 0.57 -0.89 4.46
N LEU A 169 -0.13 -1.96 4.08
CA LEU A 169 0.45 -3.13 3.41
C LEU A 169 1.00 -2.77 2.02
N LEU A 170 0.24 -2.03 1.20
CA LEU A 170 0.70 -1.59 -0.12
C LEU A 170 1.93 -0.68 -0.03
N LYS A 171 1.98 0.24 0.95
CA LYS A 171 3.13 1.11 1.21
C LYS A 171 4.39 0.29 1.48
N PHE A 172 4.30 -0.73 2.34
CA PHE A 172 5.41 -1.62 2.67
C PHE A 172 5.90 -2.43 1.45
N LEU A 173 4.98 -3.05 0.71
CA LEU A 173 5.32 -3.90 -0.45
C LEU A 173 5.85 -3.11 -1.65
N SER A 174 5.45 -1.85 -1.83
CA SER A 174 5.90 -0.99 -2.93
C SER A 174 7.13 -0.14 -2.60
N ASN A 175 7.60 -0.16 -1.35
CA ASN A 175 8.52 0.83 -0.77
C ASN A 175 8.06 2.29 -1.04
N GLY A 176 6.75 2.50 -1.11
CA GLY A 176 6.14 3.79 -1.43
C GLY A 176 6.05 4.70 -0.22
N ASP A 177 5.82 5.99 -0.48
CA ASP A 177 5.48 6.97 0.55
C ASP A 177 4.12 7.60 0.28
N TRP A 178 3.30 7.75 1.32
CA TRP A 178 2.09 8.56 1.25
C TRP A 178 2.48 10.03 1.17
N THR A 179 2.37 10.58 -0.02
CA THR A 179 2.79 11.94 -0.35
C THR A 179 1.68 12.67 -1.08
N ILE A 180 1.63 13.99 -0.86
CA ILE A 180 0.76 14.93 -1.57
C ILE A 180 1.62 15.97 -2.28
N GLY A 181 1.30 16.26 -3.53
CA GLY A 181 2.07 17.17 -4.37
C GLY A 181 1.49 17.30 -5.77
N ARG A 182 2.15 18.07 -6.63
CA ARG A 182 1.66 18.36 -7.99
C ARG A 182 1.89 17.23 -9.00
N PHE A 183 2.89 16.38 -8.80
CA PHE A 183 3.25 15.37 -9.79
C PHE A 183 2.47 14.05 -9.56
N ALA A 184 1.95 13.46 -10.63
CA ALA A 184 1.23 12.17 -10.60
C ALA A 184 2.17 10.96 -10.69
N ASN A 185 3.40 11.16 -11.20
CA ASN A 185 4.55 10.38 -10.72
C ASN A 185 5.01 10.96 -9.37
N THR A 186 5.74 10.18 -8.57
CA THR A 186 5.83 10.38 -7.09
C THR A 186 4.49 10.19 -6.36
N ASN A 187 3.64 11.23 -6.23
CA ASN A 187 2.62 11.34 -5.16
C ASN A 187 1.45 10.35 -5.21
N LYS A 188 0.88 10.05 -4.03
CA LYS A 188 -0.38 9.31 -3.85
C LYS A 188 -1.60 10.23 -4.02
N ILE A 189 -1.52 11.46 -3.51
CA ILE A 189 -2.55 12.49 -3.65
C ILE A 189 -2.00 13.58 -4.58
N VAL A 190 -2.65 13.76 -5.73
CA VAL A 190 -2.23 14.74 -6.74
C VAL A 190 -3.07 16.01 -6.60
N VAL A 191 -2.40 17.16 -6.51
CA VAL A 191 -3.01 18.49 -6.57
C VAL A 191 -2.42 19.27 -7.73
N GLU A 192 -3.18 19.31 -8.83
CA GLU A 192 -2.79 19.98 -10.07
C GLU A 192 -2.90 21.51 -9.96
N ASP A 193 -1.96 22.12 -9.25
CA ASP A 193 -1.88 23.57 -9.08
C ASP A 193 -0.41 24.05 -9.03
N SER A 194 -0.06 25.09 -9.78
CA SER A 194 1.31 25.58 -9.92
C SER A 194 1.96 26.03 -8.60
N THR A 195 1.15 26.43 -7.61
CA THR A 195 1.61 26.81 -6.26
C THR A 195 1.98 25.60 -5.39
N VAL A 196 1.65 24.38 -5.84
CA VAL A 196 1.98 23.13 -5.15
C VAL A 196 3.31 22.57 -5.67
N SER A 197 4.26 22.39 -4.74
CA SER A 197 5.55 21.75 -4.97
C SER A 197 5.41 20.32 -5.51
N ARG A 198 6.44 19.83 -6.21
CA ARG A 198 6.44 18.51 -6.88
C ARG A 198 6.07 17.39 -5.91
N VAL A 199 6.72 17.35 -4.75
CA VAL A 199 6.28 16.68 -3.53
C VAL A 199 6.15 17.80 -2.50
N HIS A 200 4.98 17.95 -1.88
CA HIS A 200 4.67 19.10 -1.00
C HIS A 200 4.69 18.68 0.46
N ALA A 201 4.07 17.54 0.78
CA ALA A 201 4.07 16.97 2.12
C ALA A 201 4.06 15.45 2.09
N LYS A 202 4.52 14.85 3.19
CA LYS A 202 4.55 13.40 3.44
C LYS A 202 3.72 13.07 4.68
N PHE A 203 3.03 11.94 4.64
CA PHE A 203 2.28 11.37 5.76
C PHE A 203 3.02 10.16 6.32
N ALA A 204 3.14 10.10 7.63
CA ALA A 204 3.52 8.91 8.38
C ALA A 204 2.31 8.45 9.20
N PHE A 205 1.94 7.17 9.10
CA PHE A 205 0.84 6.58 9.86
C PHE A 205 1.26 5.20 10.37
N ASP A 206 1.01 4.96 11.66
CA ASP A 206 1.46 3.79 12.42
C ASP A 206 0.35 2.77 12.74
N GLY A 207 -0.88 3.03 12.28
CA GLY A 207 -2.10 2.28 12.66
C GLY A 207 -3.04 3.03 13.61
N HIS A 208 -2.54 4.06 14.31
CA HIS A 208 -3.27 4.81 15.34
C HIS A 208 -3.18 6.33 15.18
N LYS A 209 -2.02 6.86 14.77
CA LYS A 209 -1.69 8.29 14.65
C LYS A 209 -1.17 8.58 13.26
N CYS A 210 -1.69 9.60 12.60
CA CYS A 210 -1.09 10.13 11.37
C CYS A 210 -0.43 11.47 11.65
N THR A 211 0.77 11.65 11.09
CA THR A 211 1.53 12.88 11.14
C THR A 211 1.81 13.35 9.72
N VAL A 212 1.45 14.59 9.41
CA VAL A 212 1.88 15.27 8.19
C VAL A 212 3.19 16.02 8.45
N ALA A 213 4.11 15.99 7.48
CA ALA A 213 5.34 16.75 7.48
C ALA A 213 5.52 17.49 6.15
N ASP A 214 5.93 18.74 6.20
CA ASP A 214 6.28 19.55 5.02
C ASP A 214 7.58 19.06 4.38
N MET A 215 7.62 18.95 3.06
CA MET A 215 8.77 18.45 2.29
C MET A 215 9.57 19.60 1.66
N MET A 216 9.83 20.66 2.44
CA MET A 216 10.44 21.93 1.98
C MET A 216 9.63 22.57 0.85
N SER A 217 8.32 22.67 1.03
CA SER A 217 7.42 23.21 0.03
C SER A 217 7.52 24.73 -0.10
N SER A 218 7.15 25.26 -1.26
CA SER A 218 7.31 26.68 -1.59
C SER A 218 6.41 27.61 -0.75
N LEU A 219 5.26 27.11 -0.28
CA LEU A 219 4.29 27.89 0.51
C LEU A 219 4.07 27.37 1.93
N GLY A 220 4.53 26.16 2.24
CA GLY A 220 4.26 25.44 3.49
C GLY A 220 2.88 24.79 3.53
N ILE A 221 2.73 23.80 4.41
CA ILE A 221 1.43 23.27 4.84
C ILE A 221 0.82 24.10 5.97
N TYR A 222 -0.50 24.06 6.07
CA TYR A 222 -1.26 24.67 7.17
C TYR A 222 -2.24 23.64 7.74
N VAL A 223 -2.39 23.58 9.06
CA VAL A 223 -3.40 22.74 9.73
C VAL A 223 -4.25 23.67 10.60
N ASN A 224 -5.56 23.71 10.35
CA ASN A 224 -6.48 24.65 10.99
C ASN A 224 -6.02 26.11 10.82
N GLU A 225 -5.57 26.44 9.61
CA GLU A 225 -4.94 27.72 9.20
C GLU A 225 -3.63 28.12 9.93
N GLU A 226 -3.13 27.29 10.87
CA GLU A 226 -1.80 27.43 11.47
C GLU A 226 -0.72 26.87 10.52
N LYS A 227 0.26 27.70 10.10
CA LYS A 227 1.39 27.24 9.27
C LYS A 227 2.32 26.34 10.10
N THR A 228 2.60 25.13 9.62
CA THR A 228 3.41 24.16 10.37
C THR A 228 4.43 23.42 9.51
N LYS A 229 5.49 22.91 10.13
CA LYS A 229 6.46 21.99 9.50
C LYS A 229 6.10 20.52 9.71
N LYS A 230 5.45 20.19 10.83
CA LYS A 230 5.05 18.82 11.21
C LYS A 230 3.94 18.88 12.24
N LYS A 231 2.85 18.14 12.04
CA LYS A 231 1.69 18.09 12.97
C LYS A 231 1.06 16.70 12.94
N GLN A 232 0.70 16.18 14.11
CA GLN A 232 -0.19 15.02 14.21
C GLN A 232 -1.60 15.47 13.83
N LEU A 233 -2.20 14.82 12.84
CA LEU A 233 -3.56 15.11 12.39
C LEU A 233 -4.59 14.47 13.34
N GLN A 234 -5.65 15.21 13.63
CA GLN A 234 -6.78 14.80 14.46
C GLN A 234 -8.09 14.76 13.65
N ASN A 235 -9.12 14.16 14.24
CA ASN A 235 -10.44 14.10 13.62
C ASN A 235 -11.04 15.51 13.45
N ASN A 236 -11.54 15.82 12.25
CA ASN A 236 -12.04 17.13 11.82
C ASN A 236 -11.00 18.23 11.54
N ASP A 237 -9.69 17.97 11.66
CA ASP A 237 -8.67 18.93 11.22
C ASP A 237 -8.84 19.33 9.75
N ILE A 238 -8.51 20.59 9.42
CA ILE A 238 -8.44 21.09 8.05
C ILE A 238 -6.98 21.25 7.65
N LEU A 239 -6.48 20.33 6.82
CA LEU A 239 -5.16 20.42 6.20
C LEU A 239 -5.26 21.23 4.89
N ARG A 240 -4.48 22.31 4.76
CA ARG A 240 -4.39 23.11 3.53
C ARG A 240 -3.02 22.93 2.85
N VAL A 241 -3.07 22.61 1.55
CA VAL A 241 -1.91 22.41 0.65
C VAL A 241 -2.16 23.19 -0.63
N GLY A 242 -1.40 24.28 -0.84
CA GLY A 242 -1.71 25.26 -1.88
C GLY A 242 -3.16 25.80 -1.73
N PRO A 243 -3.98 25.83 -2.79
CA PRO A 243 -5.38 26.27 -2.73
C PRO A 243 -6.36 25.18 -2.26
N LYS A 244 -5.91 23.94 -2.01
CA LYS A 244 -6.79 22.83 -1.62
C LYS A 244 -6.82 22.66 -0.12
N GLN A 245 -8.03 22.55 0.43
CA GLN A 245 -8.28 22.16 1.82
C GLN A 245 -8.82 20.73 1.86
N PHE A 246 -8.36 19.96 2.83
CA PHE A 246 -8.76 18.58 3.09
C PHE A 246 -9.25 18.49 4.54
N LYS A 247 -10.51 18.09 4.73
CA LYS A 247 -11.04 17.75 6.04
C LYS A 247 -10.62 16.32 6.38
N ILE A 248 -9.89 16.17 7.48
CA ILE A 248 -9.49 14.89 8.04
C ILE A 248 -10.69 14.26 8.75
N LYS A 249 -10.97 13.00 8.48
CA LYS A 249 -11.81 12.16 9.33
C LYS A 249 -10.96 11.00 9.84
N VAL A 250 -11.01 10.76 11.13
CA VAL A 250 -10.40 9.58 11.77
C VAL A 250 -11.55 8.73 12.29
N ARG A 251 -11.62 7.48 11.83
CA ARG A 251 -12.61 6.47 12.22
C ARG A 251 -11.92 5.34 12.94
#